data_AF-A0A432UPC4-F1
#
_entry.id   AF-A0A432UPC4-F1
#
_cell.length_a   1.000
_cell.length_b   1.000
_cell.length_c   1.000
_cell.angle_alpha   90.00
_cell.angle_beta   90.00
_cell.angle_gamma   90.00
#
_symmetry.space_group_name_H-M   'P 1'
#
loop_
_entity.id
_entity.type
_entity.pdbx_description
1 polymer ?
#
loop_
_entity_poly.entity_id
_entity_poly.type
_entity_poly.pdbx_seq_one_letter_code
_entity_poly.pdbx_strand_id
1 'polypeptide(L)'
;MAMTENIPGLDHFRQTRLDVLMHEALMLKLENRGLRMGLCTISNARSGACTEDCSFCAQSGSSAAKAPVYPLKSIDELLCEAETAIRSGAQRFSIVTSGRGPSERLLDQVAERVFKIRQKVGISVCCSLGIMSRSKIKVLKQAGLSRYHHNLEASEEFFPRVCTTHSFEERLATIKAAIACGLEVCAGGIIGLGENDKDRYSMACQLADLGVVSIPLNILVPIRGTRLEDMPLLSIPEILRTISMFRIMAPSAALRIAGGRETALNQVQALAFMAGADAMLIGGYLTTRGRPPEMDTALTEEIRQLWKEMSHH
;
A
#
# COMPACT_ATOMS: atom_id res chain seq x y z
N MET A 1 -16.08 10.04 -17.74
CA MET A 1 -15.80 9.64 -19.13
C MET A 1 -14.41 9.02 -19.11
N ALA A 2 -14.34 7.74 -19.45
CA ALA A 2 -13.13 6.93 -19.35
C ALA A 2 -12.08 7.43 -20.34
N MET A 3 -10.87 7.71 -19.85
CA MET A 3 -9.70 7.75 -20.72
C MET A 3 -9.34 6.30 -21.06
N THR A 4 -10.03 5.74 -22.06
CA THR A 4 -9.51 4.62 -22.85
C THR A 4 -8.51 5.20 -23.86
N GLU A 5 -7.47 5.87 -23.38
CA GLU A 5 -6.27 6.09 -24.17
C GLU A 5 -5.49 4.78 -24.17
N ASN A 6 -4.86 4.45 -25.29
CA ASN A 6 -4.13 3.19 -25.53
C ASN A 6 -3.27 2.78 -24.33
N ILE A 7 -3.78 1.90 -23.47
CA ILE A 7 -2.99 1.28 -22.41
C ILE A 7 -1.84 0.53 -23.10
N PRO A 8 -0.57 0.88 -22.84
CA PRO A 8 0.54 0.23 -23.52
C PRO A 8 0.57 -1.25 -23.18
N GLY A 9 0.83 -2.10 -24.18
CA GLY A 9 1.06 -3.52 -23.94
C GLY A 9 2.37 -3.76 -23.17
N LEU A 10 2.51 -4.94 -22.56
CA LEU A 10 3.70 -5.32 -21.78
C LEU A 10 5.04 -5.10 -22.53
N ASP A 11 5.05 -5.32 -23.85
CA ASP A 11 6.27 -5.17 -24.66
C ASP A 11 6.79 -3.72 -24.70
N HIS A 12 5.92 -2.72 -24.61
CA HIS A 12 6.35 -1.33 -24.45
C HIS A 12 7.19 -1.18 -23.17
N PHE A 13 6.72 -1.70 -22.05
CA PHE A 13 7.45 -1.62 -20.78
C PHE A 13 8.74 -2.43 -20.78
N ARG A 14 8.90 -3.45 -21.63
CA ARG A 14 10.14 -4.23 -21.76
C ARG A 14 11.18 -3.54 -22.62
N GLN A 15 10.74 -2.97 -23.75
CA GLN A 15 11.61 -2.46 -24.80
C GLN A 15 12.04 -1.01 -24.53
N THR A 16 11.22 -0.21 -23.85
CA THR A 16 11.54 1.17 -23.52
C THR A 16 12.71 1.26 -22.55
N ARG A 17 13.71 2.07 -22.89
CA ARG A 17 14.87 2.35 -22.02
C ARG A 17 14.39 2.95 -20.69
N LEU A 18 14.99 2.55 -19.57
CA LEU A 18 14.45 2.86 -18.24
C LEU A 18 14.31 4.36 -17.96
N ASP A 19 15.30 5.17 -18.34
CA ASP A 19 15.28 6.62 -18.21
C ASP A 19 14.14 7.28 -18.99
N VAL A 20 13.87 6.80 -20.21
CA VAL A 20 12.74 7.27 -21.04
C VAL A 20 11.41 6.93 -20.37
N LEU A 21 11.29 5.70 -19.86
CA LEU A 21 10.08 5.23 -19.18
C LEU A 21 9.81 6.01 -17.88
N MET A 22 10.87 6.27 -17.09
CA MET A 22 10.76 7.07 -15.87
C MET A 22 10.34 8.50 -16.20
N HIS A 23 10.90 9.09 -17.25
CA HIS A 23 10.52 10.43 -17.70
C HIS A 23 9.04 10.47 -18.11
N GLU A 24 8.56 9.53 -18.92
CA GLU A 24 7.15 9.43 -19.32
C GLU A 24 6.23 9.33 -18.09
N ALA A 25 6.54 8.43 -17.17
CA ALA A 25 5.78 8.27 -15.94
C ALA A 25 5.77 9.54 -15.09
N LEU A 26 6.91 10.24 -14.99
CA LEU A 26 6.99 11.50 -14.25
C LEU A 26 6.14 12.60 -14.89
N MET A 27 6.17 12.74 -16.22
CA MET A 27 5.36 13.74 -16.92
C MET A 27 3.87 13.46 -16.72
N LEU A 28 3.43 12.21 -16.87
CA LEU A 28 2.04 11.81 -16.57
C LEU A 28 1.66 12.09 -15.12
N LYS A 29 2.57 11.82 -14.19
CA LYS A 29 2.38 12.15 -12.77
C LYS A 29 2.18 13.65 -12.59
N LEU A 30 3.04 14.50 -13.18
CA LEU A 30 2.95 15.95 -13.02
C LEU A 30 1.67 16.51 -13.66
N GLU A 31 1.29 16.01 -14.83
CA GLU A 31 0.05 16.40 -15.51
C GLU A 31 -1.21 16.02 -14.70
N ASN A 32 -1.30 14.78 -14.21
CA ASN A 32 -2.52 14.26 -13.58
C ASN A 32 -2.61 14.52 -12.08
N ARG A 33 -1.46 14.65 -11.41
CA ARG A 33 -1.36 14.74 -9.94
C ARG A 33 -0.70 16.03 -9.47
N GLY A 34 -0.05 16.78 -10.37
CA GLY A 34 0.69 17.99 -10.02
C GLY A 34 1.75 17.73 -8.96
N LEU A 35 1.84 18.63 -7.99
CA LEU A 35 2.80 18.58 -6.89
C LEU A 35 2.28 17.81 -5.66
N ARG A 36 1.16 17.07 -5.79
CA ARG A 36 0.59 16.30 -4.69
C ARG A 36 1.61 15.29 -4.16
N MET A 37 1.68 15.18 -2.84
CA MET A 37 2.53 14.24 -2.13
C MET A 37 1.77 13.72 -0.92
N GLY A 38 1.41 12.43 -0.97
CA GLY A 38 0.57 11.79 0.03
C GLY A 38 1.38 11.01 1.06
N LEU A 39 1.35 11.41 2.32
CA LEU A 39 1.95 10.69 3.44
C LEU A 39 0.86 10.04 4.29
N CYS A 40 1.05 8.76 4.60
CA CYS A 40 0.23 8.05 5.58
C CYS A 40 1.13 7.33 6.56
N THR A 41 0.58 6.97 7.71
CA THR A 41 1.21 6.04 8.64
C THR A 41 0.23 4.94 9.03
N ILE A 42 0.74 3.86 9.60
CA ILE A 42 -0.06 2.74 10.07
C ILE A 42 0.21 2.49 11.54
N SER A 43 -0.79 1.97 12.24
CA SER A 43 -0.62 1.26 13.48
C SER A 43 -0.83 -0.22 13.25
N ASN A 44 0.15 -1.04 13.63
CA ASN A 44 -0.10 -2.46 13.87
C ASN A 44 -0.94 -2.57 15.15
N ALA A 45 -2.25 -2.42 15.00
CA ALA A 45 -3.18 -2.27 16.11
C ALA A 45 -3.49 -3.60 16.79
N ARG A 46 -3.31 -4.73 16.09
CA ARG A 46 -3.38 -6.08 16.64
C ARG A 46 -2.40 -6.95 15.84
N SER A 47 -1.54 -7.69 16.53
CA SER A 47 -0.43 -8.42 15.92
C SER A 47 -0.39 -9.89 16.31
N GLY A 48 0.03 -10.73 15.37
CA GLY A 48 0.20 -12.17 15.54
C GLY A 48 -1.10 -12.98 15.49
N ALA A 49 -0.97 -14.30 15.69
CA ALA A 49 -2.07 -15.27 15.64
C ALA A 49 -2.92 -15.18 14.35
N CYS A 50 -2.28 -14.89 13.22
CA CYS A 50 -2.96 -14.93 11.93
C CYS A 50 -3.20 -16.39 11.52
N THR A 51 -4.39 -16.72 11.04
CA THR A 51 -4.71 -18.05 10.52
C THR A 51 -4.31 -18.25 9.07
N GLU A 52 -3.90 -17.18 8.40
CA GLU A 52 -3.55 -17.21 6.99
C GLU A 52 -2.10 -17.65 6.77
N ASP A 53 -1.81 -18.17 5.57
CA ASP A 53 -0.53 -18.78 5.22
C ASP A 53 0.33 -17.93 4.27
N CYS A 54 0.10 -16.61 4.18
CA CYS A 54 0.80 -15.71 3.26
C CYS A 54 2.33 -15.91 3.30
N SER A 55 2.94 -16.23 2.16
CA SER A 55 4.33 -16.67 2.04
C SER A 55 5.37 -15.66 2.53
N PHE A 56 5.08 -14.36 2.37
CA PHE A 56 5.94 -13.25 2.77
C PHE A 56 5.74 -12.79 4.23
N CYS A 57 4.66 -13.20 4.89
CA CYS A 57 4.18 -12.51 6.09
C CYS A 57 4.76 -13.14 7.36
N ALA A 58 5.53 -12.35 8.12
CA ALA A 58 6.06 -12.78 9.41
C ALA A 58 4.98 -13.13 10.46
N GLN A 59 3.76 -12.59 10.30
CA GLN A 59 2.63 -12.86 11.18
C GLN A 59 1.79 -14.07 10.75
N SER A 60 2.11 -14.70 9.62
CA SER A 60 1.42 -15.89 9.09
C SER A 60 1.40 -17.02 10.12
N GLY A 61 0.30 -17.78 10.17
CA GLY A 61 0.20 -18.96 11.02
C GLY A 61 1.13 -20.09 10.60
N SER A 62 1.61 -20.05 9.36
CA SER A 62 2.58 -21.01 8.80
C SER A 62 4.04 -20.52 8.88
N SER A 63 4.29 -19.35 9.49
CA SER A 63 5.62 -18.74 9.57
C SER A 63 6.31 -19.07 10.89
N ALA A 64 7.61 -19.38 10.83
CA ALA A 64 8.48 -19.52 12.00
C ALA A 64 9.12 -18.18 12.43
N ALA A 65 8.79 -17.07 11.75
CA ALA A 65 9.33 -15.76 12.06
C ALA A 65 8.87 -15.25 13.44
N LYS A 66 9.73 -14.49 14.11
CA LYS A 66 9.43 -13.88 15.41
C LYS A 66 8.66 -12.57 15.22
N ALA A 67 7.35 -12.66 15.04
CA ALA A 67 6.46 -11.51 15.08
C ALA A 67 5.95 -11.24 16.50
N PRO A 68 5.79 -9.98 16.92
CA PRO A 68 5.20 -9.67 18.22
C PRO A 68 3.73 -10.09 18.24
N VAL A 69 3.27 -10.63 19.36
CA VAL A 69 1.89 -11.07 19.57
C VAL A 69 1.27 -10.25 20.68
N TYR A 70 0.19 -9.53 20.37
CA TYR A 70 -0.53 -8.71 21.35
C TYR A 70 -1.98 -8.46 20.90
N PRO A 71 -2.90 -8.23 21.87
CA PRO A 71 -4.30 -7.96 21.56
C PRO A 71 -4.46 -6.59 20.89
N LEU A 72 -5.70 -6.24 20.55
CA LEU A 72 -6.01 -4.92 20.02
C LEU A 72 -5.57 -3.82 20.99
N LYS A 73 -4.75 -2.88 20.52
CA LYS A 73 -4.29 -1.72 21.29
C LYS A 73 -5.43 -0.94 21.92
N SER A 74 -5.14 -0.33 23.06
CA SER A 74 -6.06 0.58 23.73
C SER A 74 -6.36 1.79 22.85
N ILE A 75 -7.46 2.49 23.16
CA ILE A 75 -7.78 3.72 22.46
C ILE A 75 -6.73 4.82 22.72
N ASP A 76 -6.18 4.89 23.93
CA ASP A 76 -5.22 5.94 24.30
C ASP A 76 -3.89 5.78 23.54
N GLU A 77 -3.41 4.54 23.37
CA GLU A 77 -2.27 4.25 22.50
C GLU A 77 -2.52 4.70 21.05
N LEU A 78 -3.68 4.36 20.48
CA LEU A 78 -4.00 4.73 19.10
C LEU A 78 -4.20 6.24 18.91
N LEU A 79 -4.71 6.95 19.92
CA LEU A 79 -4.80 8.41 19.88
C LEU A 79 -3.41 9.03 19.89
N CYS A 80 -2.51 8.57 20.76
CA CYS A 80 -1.12 9.04 20.81
C CYS A 80 -0.37 8.80 19.50
N GLU A 81 -0.56 7.62 18.89
CA GLU A 81 0.02 7.29 17.58
C GLU A 81 -0.57 8.16 16.46
N ALA A 82 -1.89 8.43 16.48
CA ALA A 82 -2.55 9.28 15.50
C ALA A 82 -2.14 10.76 15.61
N GLU A 83 -1.94 11.28 16.82
CA GLU A 83 -1.39 12.62 17.05
C GLU A 83 0.06 12.72 16.55
N THR A 84 0.86 11.68 16.80
CA THR A 84 2.22 11.59 16.27
C THR A 84 2.22 11.54 14.75
N ALA A 85 1.26 10.83 14.14
CA ALA A 85 1.09 10.81 12.69
C ALA A 85 0.89 12.20 12.09
N ILE A 86 0.02 13.03 12.68
CA ILE A 86 -0.19 14.42 12.24
C ILE A 86 1.10 15.22 12.37
N ARG A 87 1.80 15.13 13.51
CA ARG A 87 3.05 15.85 13.75
C ARG A 87 4.13 15.48 12.74
N SER A 88 4.15 14.23 12.28
CA SER A 88 5.03 13.74 11.21
C SER A 88 4.54 14.07 9.79
N GLY A 89 3.46 14.84 9.63
CA GLY A 89 2.95 15.27 8.32
C GLY A 89 2.07 14.25 7.59
N ALA A 90 1.67 13.14 8.25
CA ALA A 90 0.75 12.18 7.66
C ALA A 90 -0.66 12.78 7.53
N GLN A 91 -1.27 12.65 6.34
CA GLN A 91 -2.67 13.05 6.15
C GLN A 91 -3.65 11.93 6.53
N ARG A 92 -3.16 10.69 6.67
CA ARG A 92 -3.98 9.51 7.00
C ARG A 92 -3.31 8.61 8.02
N PHE A 93 -4.11 8.12 8.96
CA PHE A 93 -3.72 7.13 9.97
C PHE A 93 -4.49 5.83 9.71
N SER A 94 -3.77 4.72 9.54
CA SER A 94 -4.38 3.44 9.22
C SER A 94 -4.32 2.47 10.39
N ILE A 95 -5.47 1.96 10.83
CA ILE A 95 -5.57 0.86 11.80
C ILE A 95 -5.43 -0.46 11.05
N VAL A 96 -4.39 -1.23 11.38
CA VAL A 96 -4.11 -2.52 10.73
C VAL A 96 -4.17 -3.65 11.75
N THR A 97 -4.83 -4.75 11.41
CA THR A 97 -4.90 -5.94 12.27
C THR A 97 -4.44 -7.18 11.52
N SER A 98 -3.78 -8.09 12.23
CA SER A 98 -3.53 -9.46 11.76
C SER A 98 -4.83 -10.28 11.66
N GLY A 99 -4.77 -11.37 10.88
CA GLY A 99 -5.86 -12.33 10.73
C GLY A 99 -6.56 -12.24 9.37
N ARG A 100 -7.42 -13.23 9.10
CA ARG A 100 -8.24 -13.30 7.88
C ARG A 100 -9.20 -12.13 7.74
N GLY A 101 -9.81 -11.72 8.84
CA GLY A 101 -10.93 -10.79 8.89
C GLY A 101 -11.40 -10.65 10.34
N PRO A 102 -12.06 -9.53 10.72
CA PRO A 102 -12.49 -9.34 12.09
C PRO A 102 -13.74 -10.15 12.43
N SER A 103 -13.82 -10.64 13.66
CA SER A 103 -15.10 -11.05 14.28
C SER A 103 -15.99 -9.82 14.48
N GLU A 104 -17.29 -10.02 14.76
CA GLU A 104 -18.21 -8.90 15.05
C GLU A 104 -17.74 -8.07 16.24
N ARG A 105 -17.35 -8.72 17.34
CA ARG A 105 -16.78 -8.05 18.51
C ARG A 105 -15.55 -7.20 18.16
N LEU A 106 -14.63 -7.74 17.35
CA LEU A 106 -13.45 -6.97 16.94
C LEU A 106 -13.83 -5.81 16.02
N LEU A 107 -14.79 -6.02 15.13
CA LEU A 107 -15.29 -4.98 14.23
C LEU A 107 -15.87 -3.80 15.01
N ASP A 108 -16.69 -4.06 16.02
CA ASP A 108 -17.28 -3.02 16.88
C ASP A 108 -16.20 -2.26 17.64
N GLN A 109 -15.22 -2.98 18.19
CA GLN A 109 -14.07 -2.37 18.85
C GLN A 109 -13.24 -1.47 17.92
N VAL A 110 -13.03 -1.88 16.66
CA VAL A 110 -12.33 -1.06 15.66
C VAL A 110 -13.19 0.12 15.22
N ALA A 111 -14.49 -0.07 15.02
CA ALA A 111 -15.44 0.99 14.68
C ALA A 111 -15.44 2.09 15.75
N GLU A 112 -15.48 1.72 17.04
CA GLU A 112 -15.36 2.66 18.15
C GLU A 112 -14.05 3.48 18.09
N ARG A 113 -12.93 2.82 17.78
CA ARG A 113 -11.61 3.47 17.64
C ARG A 113 -11.58 4.44 16.45
N VAL A 114 -12.12 4.03 15.30
CA VAL A 114 -12.25 4.89 14.11
C VAL A 114 -13.04 6.16 14.46
N PHE A 115 -14.17 6.02 15.15
CA PHE A 115 -14.99 7.15 15.57
C PHE A 115 -14.23 8.08 16.52
N LYS A 116 -13.62 7.53 17.57
CA LYS A 116 -12.90 8.32 18.59
C LYS A 116 -11.68 9.04 18.01
N ILE A 117 -10.89 8.39 17.15
CA ILE A 117 -9.72 9.03 16.50
C ILE A 117 -10.18 10.17 15.61
N ARG A 118 -11.22 9.96 14.79
CA ARG A 118 -11.75 11.03 13.93
C ARG A 118 -12.22 12.23 14.76
N GLN A 119 -12.95 11.97 15.85
CA GLN A 119 -13.49 13.03 16.72
C GLN A 119 -12.40 13.80 17.47
N LYS A 120 -11.40 13.11 18.03
CA LYS A 120 -10.40 13.75 18.90
C LYS A 120 -9.20 14.32 18.14
N VAL A 121 -8.78 13.67 17.07
CA VAL A 121 -7.52 13.99 16.36
C VAL A 121 -7.79 14.70 15.03
N GLY A 122 -8.94 14.44 14.40
CA GLY A 122 -9.30 15.07 13.12
C GLY A 122 -8.54 14.53 11.90
N ILE A 123 -7.68 13.51 12.06
CA ILE A 123 -7.00 12.85 10.95
C ILE A 123 -7.95 11.92 10.18
N SER A 124 -7.76 11.81 8.87
CA SER A 124 -8.48 10.82 8.06
C SER A 124 -8.07 9.40 8.43
N VAL A 125 -9.03 8.54 8.75
CA VAL A 125 -8.78 7.18 9.20
C VAL A 125 -8.98 6.17 8.06
N CYS A 126 -8.04 5.24 7.95
CA CYS A 126 -8.09 4.08 7.07
C CYS A 126 -8.04 2.78 7.90
N CYS A 127 -8.53 1.67 7.34
CA CYS A 127 -8.42 0.36 7.98
C CYS A 127 -7.91 -0.69 6.99
N SER A 128 -7.12 -1.63 7.49
CA SER A 128 -6.73 -2.87 6.80
C SER A 128 -6.96 -4.04 7.76
N LEU A 129 -8.11 -4.71 7.63
CA LEU A 129 -8.57 -5.71 8.61
C LEU A 129 -8.70 -7.12 8.01
N GLY A 130 -8.33 -7.30 6.74
CA GLY A 130 -8.48 -8.56 6.01
C GLY A 130 -9.74 -8.61 5.13
N ILE A 131 -10.24 -9.81 4.85
CA ILE A 131 -11.41 -10.10 4.04
C ILE A 131 -12.67 -9.54 4.73
N MET A 132 -13.47 -8.78 3.99
CA MET A 132 -14.64 -8.08 4.53
C MET A 132 -15.86 -8.21 3.63
N SER A 133 -16.96 -8.66 4.22
CA SER A 133 -18.28 -8.56 3.61
C SER A 133 -18.78 -7.11 3.57
N ARG A 134 -19.71 -6.83 2.64
CA ARG A 134 -20.36 -5.52 2.51
C ARG A 134 -21.00 -5.01 3.81
N SER A 135 -21.62 -5.88 4.61
CA SER A 135 -22.24 -5.50 5.89
C SER A 135 -21.20 -4.99 6.89
N LYS A 136 -20.09 -5.70 7.08
CA LYS A 136 -18.99 -5.27 7.95
C LYS A 136 -18.37 -3.95 7.50
N ILE A 137 -18.24 -3.71 6.19
CA ILE A 137 -17.75 -2.45 5.65
C ILE A 137 -18.70 -1.29 5.98
N LYS A 138 -20.02 -1.51 5.90
CA LYS A 138 -21.02 -0.48 6.27
C LYS A 138 -20.88 -0.05 7.72
N VAL A 139 -20.60 -0.97 8.65
CA VAL A 139 -20.35 -0.65 10.07
C VAL A 139 -19.18 0.33 10.20
N LEU A 140 -18.05 0.05 9.55
CA LEU A 140 -16.89 0.97 9.57
C LEU A 140 -17.20 2.31 8.91
N LYS A 141 -17.96 2.31 7.82
CA LYS A 141 -18.36 3.56 7.16
C LYS A 141 -19.26 4.41 8.05
N GLN A 142 -20.20 3.80 8.76
CA GLN A 142 -21.05 4.49 9.75
C GLN A 142 -20.22 5.06 10.91
N ALA A 143 -19.18 4.33 11.32
CA ALA A 143 -18.20 4.84 12.28
C ALA A 143 -17.34 5.98 11.73
N GLY A 144 -17.45 6.29 10.42
CA GLY A 144 -16.79 7.39 9.72
C GLY A 144 -15.43 7.06 9.14
N LEU A 145 -15.18 5.80 8.81
CA LEU A 145 -14.04 5.39 7.98
C LEU A 145 -14.15 6.03 6.59
N SER A 146 -13.06 6.63 6.09
CA SER A 146 -13.04 7.26 4.76
C SER A 146 -12.43 6.38 3.68
N ARG A 147 -11.56 5.43 4.06
CA ARG A 147 -10.81 4.57 3.14
C ARG A 147 -10.64 3.16 3.69
N TYR A 148 -10.77 2.16 2.83
CA TYR A 148 -10.43 0.77 3.16
C TYR A 148 -9.20 0.34 2.36
N HIS A 149 -8.24 -0.30 3.04
CA HIS A 149 -7.06 -0.87 2.44
C HIS A 149 -7.20 -2.38 2.28
N HIS A 150 -7.00 -2.86 1.06
CA HIS A 150 -7.02 -4.28 0.74
C HIS A 150 -6.25 -4.53 -0.56
N ASN A 151 -5.04 -5.07 -0.47
CA ASN A 151 -4.22 -5.36 -1.65
C ASN A 151 -4.83 -6.44 -2.55
N LEU A 152 -4.31 -6.63 -3.76
CA LEU A 152 -4.40 -7.90 -4.50
C LEU A 152 -3.22 -8.82 -4.16
N GLU A 153 -2.13 -8.25 -3.65
CA GLU A 153 -0.82 -8.86 -3.35
C GLU A 153 -0.01 -9.22 -4.60
N ALA A 154 -0.62 -9.89 -5.58
CA ALA A 154 -0.01 -10.28 -6.85
C ALA A 154 -1.08 -10.37 -7.96
N SER A 155 -0.71 -10.87 -9.15
CA SER A 155 -1.67 -11.26 -10.20
C SER A 155 -2.55 -12.42 -9.74
N GLU A 156 -3.72 -12.57 -10.36
CA GLU A 156 -4.62 -13.71 -10.12
C GLU A 156 -3.93 -15.05 -10.36
N GLU A 157 -3.14 -15.13 -11.43
CA GLU A 157 -2.42 -16.35 -11.83
C GLU A 157 -1.30 -16.72 -10.86
N PHE A 158 -0.63 -15.74 -10.27
CA PHE A 158 0.47 -15.96 -9.33
C PHE A 158 -0.02 -16.13 -7.88
N PHE A 159 -1.20 -15.60 -7.54
CA PHE A 159 -1.72 -15.57 -6.18
C PHE A 159 -1.71 -16.92 -5.42
N PRO A 160 -2.00 -18.08 -6.04
CA PRO A 160 -1.90 -19.38 -5.36
C PRO A 160 -0.51 -19.71 -4.79
N ARG A 161 0.56 -19.05 -5.28
CA ARG A 161 1.92 -19.17 -4.71
C ARG A 161 2.14 -18.25 -3.50
N VAL A 162 1.29 -17.22 -3.36
CA VAL A 162 1.33 -16.23 -2.29
C VAL A 162 0.58 -16.74 -1.06
N CYS A 163 -0.65 -17.20 -1.24
CA CYS A 163 -1.53 -17.62 -0.15
C CYS A 163 -2.50 -18.69 -0.65
N THR A 164 -2.77 -19.70 0.17
CA THR A 164 -3.69 -20.80 -0.13
C THR A 164 -4.92 -20.82 0.79
N THR A 165 -4.86 -20.10 1.92
CA THR A 165 -5.97 -20.06 2.89
C THR A 165 -7.15 -19.18 2.44
N HIS A 166 -6.96 -18.24 1.50
CA HIS A 166 -8.04 -17.55 0.80
C HIS A 166 -7.78 -17.50 -0.69
N SER A 167 -8.82 -17.21 -1.46
CA SER A 167 -8.75 -17.04 -2.92
C SER A 167 -8.48 -15.60 -3.32
N PHE A 168 -8.00 -15.42 -4.56
CA PHE A 168 -7.92 -14.11 -5.20
C PHE A 168 -9.31 -13.44 -5.31
N GLU A 169 -10.34 -14.24 -5.61
CA GLU A 169 -11.72 -13.76 -5.74
C GLU A 169 -12.25 -13.14 -4.44
N GLU A 170 -11.93 -13.71 -3.27
CA GLU A 170 -12.31 -13.13 -1.97
C GLU A 170 -11.69 -11.75 -1.75
N ARG A 171 -10.44 -11.54 -2.22
CA ARG A 171 -9.77 -10.24 -2.17
C ARG A 171 -10.48 -9.24 -3.06
N LEU A 172 -10.76 -9.65 -4.29
CA LEU A 172 -11.46 -8.83 -5.28
C LEU A 172 -12.88 -8.46 -4.81
N ALA A 173 -13.59 -9.41 -4.20
CA ALA A 173 -14.92 -9.19 -3.62
C ALA A 173 -14.88 -8.16 -2.49
N THR A 174 -13.85 -8.20 -1.63
CA THR A 174 -13.67 -7.20 -0.57
C THR A 174 -13.43 -5.81 -1.12
N ILE A 175 -12.58 -5.67 -2.16
CA ILE A 175 -12.33 -4.39 -2.84
C ILE A 175 -13.63 -3.84 -3.46
N LYS A 176 -14.34 -4.66 -4.22
CA LYS A 176 -15.62 -4.29 -4.85
C LYS A 176 -16.67 -3.89 -3.80
N ALA A 177 -16.72 -4.59 -2.67
CA ALA A 177 -17.62 -4.26 -1.57
C ALA A 177 -17.28 -2.90 -0.92
N ALA A 178 -16.00 -2.55 -0.78
CA ALA A 178 -15.57 -1.25 -0.29
C ALA A 178 -15.98 -0.10 -1.24
N ILE A 179 -15.75 -0.30 -2.55
CA ILE A 179 -16.19 0.64 -3.61
C ILE A 179 -17.71 0.80 -3.58
N ALA A 180 -18.46 -0.30 -3.52
CA ALA A 180 -19.93 -0.29 -3.51
C ALA A 180 -20.55 0.29 -2.23
N CYS A 181 -19.76 0.42 -1.16
CA CYS A 181 -20.13 1.17 0.05
C CYS A 181 -19.73 2.66 -0.04
N GLY A 182 -19.05 3.08 -1.12
CA GLY A 182 -18.59 4.44 -1.35
C GLY A 182 -17.42 4.84 -0.46
N LEU A 183 -16.57 3.90 -0.05
CA LEU A 183 -15.28 4.21 0.56
C LEU A 183 -14.27 4.47 -0.55
N GLU A 184 -13.28 5.32 -0.27
CA GLU A 184 -12.04 5.28 -1.06
C GLU A 184 -11.39 3.91 -0.88
N VAL A 185 -10.78 3.37 -1.95
CA VAL A 185 -10.02 2.12 -1.87
C VAL A 185 -8.54 2.37 -2.09
N CYS A 186 -7.75 1.75 -1.21
CA CYS A 186 -6.30 1.62 -1.32
C CYS A 186 -5.97 0.15 -1.57
N ALA A 187 -5.61 -0.20 -2.80
CA ALA A 187 -5.31 -1.58 -3.18
C ALA A 187 -4.08 -1.61 -4.09
N GLY A 188 -3.15 -2.50 -3.78
CA GLY A 188 -1.93 -2.69 -4.55
C GLY A 188 -1.36 -4.07 -4.32
N GLY A 189 -0.05 -4.19 -4.17
CA GLY A 189 0.57 -5.49 -3.94
C GLY A 189 2.00 -5.44 -3.48
N ILE A 190 2.67 -6.57 -3.60
CA ILE A 190 4.08 -6.74 -3.27
C ILE A 190 4.82 -7.17 -4.54
N ILE A 191 5.93 -6.52 -4.83
CA ILE A 191 6.83 -6.94 -5.90
C ILE A 191 8.07 -7.63 -5.33
N GLY A 192 8.54 -8.66 -6.03
CA GLY A 192 9.69 -9.48 -5.63
C GLY A 192 9.32 -10.75 -4.87
N LEU A 193 8.08 -11.20 -4.95
CA LEU A 193 7.59 -12.49 -4.44
C LEU A 193 8.09 -13.70 -5.24
N GLY A 194 8.85 -13.48 -6.32
CA GLY A 194 9.21 -14.48 -7.33
C GLY A 194 8.31 -14.45 -8.57
N GLU A 195 7.42 -13.46 -8.65
CA GLU A 195 6.59 -13.16 -9.82
C GLU A 195 7.42 -12.55 -10.95
N ASN A 196 6.94 -12.69 -12.19
CA ASN A 196 7.58 -12.07 -13.36
C ASN A 196 6.93 -10.72 -13.71
N ASP A 197 7.43 -10.08 -14.77
CA ASP A 197 6.91 -8.79 -15.24
C ASP A 197 5.47 -8.85 -15.78
N LYS A 198 5.07 -9.97 -16.38
CA LYS A 198 3.68 -10.22 -16.81
C LYS A 198 2.73 -10.24 -15.61
N ASP A 199 3.14 -10.84 -14.49
CA ASP A 199 2.34 -10.85 -13.26
C ASP A 199 2.15 -9.41 -12.71
N ARG A 200 3.22 -8.62 -12.69
CA ARG A 200 3.15 -7.20 -12.26
C ARG A 200 2.25 -6.38 -13.19
N TYR A 201 2.33 -6.61 -14.49
CA TYR A 201 1.48 -5.95 -15.49
C TYR A 201 0.01 -6.35 -15.35
N SER A 202 -0.28 -7.64 -15.16
CA SER A 202 -1.65 -8.14 -14.89
C SER A 202 -2.24 -7.46 -13.65
N MET A 203 -1.48 -7.40 -12.56
CA MET A 203 -1.90 -6.67 -11.34
C MET A 203 -2.15 -5.18 -11.62
N ALA A 204 -1.29 -4.51 -12.39
CA ALA A 204 -1.48 -3.10 -12.74
C ALA A 204 -2.75 -2.86 -13.56
N CYS A 205 -3.04 -3.72 -14.55
CA CYS A 205 -4.27 -3.67 -15.34
C CYS A 205 -5.50 -3.81 -14.44
N GLN A 206 -5.52 -4.82 -13.58
CA GLN A 206 -6.65 -5.08 -12.69
C GLN A 206 -6.91 -3.92 -11.71
N LEU A 207 -5.86 -3.29 -11.19
CA LEU A 207 -6.00 -2.13 -10.30
C LEU A 207 -6.50 -0.89 -11.03
N ALA A 208 -6.07 -0.68 -12.28
CA ALA A 208 -6.56 0.38 -13.14
C ALA A 208 -8.05 0.18 -13.47
N ASP A 209 -8.46 -1.04 -13.84
CA ASP A 209 -9.85 -1.41 -14.12
C ASP A 209 -10.76 -1.23 -12.90
N LEU A 210 -10.25 -1.51 -11.71
CA LEU A 210 -10.96 -1.28 -10.44
C LEU A 210 -11.11 0.21 -10.10
N GLY A 211 -10.38 1.11 -10.75
CA GLY A 211 -10.45 2.56 -10.52
C GLY A 211 -10.05 2.96 -9.10
N VAL A 212 -9.09 2.24 -8.48
CA VAL A 212 -8.69 2.53 -7.10
C VAL A 212 -7.96 3.87 -6.99
N VAL A 213 -8.25 4.63 -5.94
CA VAL A 213 -7.71 6.00 -5.79
C VAL A 213 -6.29 6.04 -5.24
N SER A 214 -5.80 4.91 -4.72
CA SER A 214 -4.46 4.78 -4.15
C SER A 214 -3.93 3.36 -4.35
N ILE A 215 -2.71 3.27 -4.88
CA ILE A 215 -2.03 2.00 -5.17
C ILE A 215 -0.74 1.91 -4.34
N PRO A 216 -0.72 1.16 -3.23
CA PRO A 216 0.50 0.87 -2.49
C PRO A 216 1.32 -0.22 -3.19
N LEU A 217 2.56 0.09 -3.52
CA LEU A 217 3.58 -0.88 -3.93
C LEU A 217 4.51 -1.14 -2.75
N ASN A 218 4.43 -2.35 -2.24
CA ASN A 218 5.41 -2.89 -1.31
C ASN A 218 6.48 -3.64 -2.11
N ILE A 219 7.70 -3.65 -1.61
CA ILE A 219 8.81 -4.42 -2.15
C ILE A 219 9.10 -5.50 -1.12
N LEU A 220 9.28 -6.74 -1.57
CA LEU A 220 9.52 -7.86 -0.65
C LEU A 220 10.73 -7.56 0.24
N VAL A 221 10.52 -7.73 1.54
CA VAL A 221 11.59 -7.85 2.53
C VAL A 221 11.63 -9.32 2.93
N PRO A 222 12.68 -10.08 2.57
CA PRO A 222 12.87 -11.43 3.05
C PRO A 222 13.01 -11.41 4.57
N ILE A 223 12.12 -12.11 5.28
CA ILE A 223 12.12 -12.18 6.74
C ILE A 223 12.41 -13.61 7.15
N ARG A 224 13.43 -13.79 7.99
CA ARG A 224 13.80 -15.10 8.54
C ARG A 224 12.59 -15.79 9.19
N GLY A 225 12.35 -17.04 8.81
CA GLY A 225 11.24 -17.88 9.22
C GLY A 225 10.00 -17.78 8.33
N THR A 226 9.99 -16.91 7.32
CA THR A 226 8.93 -16.88 6.30
C THR A 226 9.28 -17.82 5.14
N ARG A 227 8.29 -18.19 4.31
CA ARG A 227 8.54 -19.05 3.14
C ARG A 227 9.40 -18.39 2.06
N LEU A 228 9.56 -17.07 2.13
CA LEU A 228 10.36 -16.27 1.20
C LEU A 228 11.62 -15.71 1.87
N GLU A 229 12.12 -16.32 2.93
CA GLU A 229 13.29 -15.82 3.67
C GLU A 229 14.58 -15.74 2.84
N ASP A 230 14.73 -16.62 1.85
CA ASP A 230 15.90 -16.69 0.96
C ASP A 230 15.63 -16.05 -0.42
N MET A 231 14.50 -15.37 -0.59
CA MET A 231 14.17 -14.75 -1.87
C MET A 231 15.15 -13.59 -2.16
N PRO A 232 15.80 -13.56 -3.33
CA PRO A 232 16.65 -12.43 -3.71
C PRO A 232 15.83 -11.14 -3.84
N LEU A 233 16.45 -10.02 -3.45
CA LEU A 233 15.84 -8.71 -3.64
C LEU A 233 15.74 -8.37 -5.13
N LEU A 234 14.65 -7.70 -5.51
CA LEU A 234 14.56 -7.13 -6.84
C LEU A 234 15.63 -6.07 -7.08
N SER A 235 16.10 -6.02 -8.31
CA SER A 235 17.06 -4.99 -8.72
C SER A 235 16.38 -3.61 -8.74
N ILE A 236 17.14 -2.56 -8.43
CA ILE A 236 16.65 -1.17 -8.50
C ILE A 236 16.04 -0.86 -9.88
N PRO A 237 16.66 -1.23 -11.02
CA PRO A 237 16.06 -1.01 -12.34
C PRO A 237 14.67 -1.65 -12.52
N GLU A 238 14.46 -2.87 -12.03
CA GLU A 238 13.15 -3.55 -12.10
C GLU A 238 12.10 -2.87 -11.22
N ILE A 239 12.49 -2.42 -10.03
CA ILE A 239 11.60 -1.67 -9.13
C ILE A 239 11.16 -0.36 -9.80
N LEU A 240 12.11 0.42 -10.33
CA LEU A 240 11.81 1.69 -10.98
C LEU A 240 10.98 1.52 -12.26
N ARG A 241 11.26 0.48 -13.05
CA ARG A 241 10.44 0.11 -14.21
C ARG A 241 9.01 -0.23 -13.81
N THR A 242 8.85 -1.00 -12.74
CA THR A 242 7.54 -1.36 -12.20
C THR A 242 6.77 -0.13 -11.72
N ILE A 243 7.41 0.77 -10.96
CA ILE A 243 6.76 2.01 -10.50
C ILE A 243 6.30 2.85 -11.70
N SER A 244 7.14 2.99 -12.72
CA SER A 244 6.83 3.74 -13.94
C SER A 244 5.64 3.14 -14.68
N MET A 245 5.62 1.82 -14.85
CA MET A 245 4.50 1.08 -15.42
C MET A 245 3.21 1.35 -14.64
N PHE A 246 3.21 1.23 -13.31
CA PHE A 246 2.01 1.48 -12.50
C PHE A 246 1.50 2.91 -12.62
N ARG A 247 2.38 3.91 -12.73
CA ARG A 247 1.97 5.30 -12.98
C ARG A 247 1.31 5.45 -14.35
N ILE A 248 1.91 4.90 -15.41
CA ILE A 248 1.37 4.96 -16.77
C ILE A 248 0.00 4.27 -16.84
N MET A 249 -0.15 3.13 -16.18
CA MET A 249 -1.42 2.37 -16.13
C MET A 249 -2.51 3.05 -15.30
N ALA A 250 -2.14 3.83 -14.27
CA ALA A 250 -3.09 4.51 -13.38
C ALA A 250 -2.71 5.99 -13.13
N PRO A 251 -2.82 6.87 -14.16
CA PRO A 251 -2.29 8.24 -14.10
C PRO A 251 -2.88 9.09 -12.96
N SER A 252 -4.15 8.90 -12.62
CA SER A 252 -4.85 9.70 -11.60
C SER A 252 -4.72 9.17 -10.16
N ALA A 253 -4.25 7.93 -9.97
CA ALA A 253 -4.16 7.30 -8.66
C ALA A 253 -2.96 7.83 -7.85
N ALA A 254 -3.07 7.81 -6.52
CA ALA A 254 -1.92 8.03 -5.66
C ALA A 254 -1.04 6.77 -5.61
N LEU A 255 0.14 6.80 -6.21
CA LEU A 255 1.07 5.67 -6.25
C LEU A 255 2.01 5.76 -5.05
N ARG A 256 1.86 4.81 -4.12
CA ARG A 256 2.47 4.85 -2.80
C ARG A 256 3.59 3.83 -2.66
N ILE A 257 4.82 4.27 -2.44
CA ILE A 257 5.88 3.37 -2.00
C ILE A 257 5.70 3.05 -0.50
N ALA A 258 5.68 1.77 -0.16
CA ALA A 258 5.38 1.31 1.19
C ALA A 258 6.50 0.41 1.72
N GLY A 259 6.17 -0.77 2.26
CA GLY A 259 7.14 -1.68 2.87
C GLY A 259 8.30 -2.02 1.93
N GLY A 260 9.51 -2.11 2.47
CA GLY A 260 10.70 -2.57 1.76
C GLY A 260 11.48 -1.52 0.98
N ARG A 261 11.00 -0.27 0.91
CA ARG A 261 11.76 0.83 0.26
C ARG A 261 13.12 1.07 0.90
N GLU A 262 13.25 0.92 2.23
CA GLU A 262 14.52 1.13 2.92
C GLU A 262 15.55 0.06 2.57
N THR A 263 15.10 -1.18 2.39
CA THR A 263 15.98 -2.31 2.07
C THR A 263 16.31 -2.35 0.59
N ALA A 264 15.31 -2.19 -0.28
CA ALA A 264 15.46 -2.42 -1.72
C ALA A 264 15.91 -1.18 -2.50
N LEU A 265 15.51 0.03 -2.07
CA LEU A 265 15.92 1.29 -2.71
C LEU A 265 17.00 2.02 -1.91
N ASN A 266 17.17 1.71 -0.62
CA ASN A 266 18.24 2.25 0.23
C ASN A 266 18.39 3.78 0.11
N GLN A 267 19.54 4.26 -0.40
CA GLN A 267 19.87 5.69 -0.54
C GLN A 267 19.20 6.33 -1.78
N VAL A 268 18.70 5.54 -2.72
CA VAL A 268 18.16 6.03 -4.00
C VAL A 268 16.63 6.09 -4.03
N GLN A 269 15.98 6.17 -2.87
CA GLN A 269 14.52 6.28 -2.76
C GLN A 269 13.93 7.48 -3.53
N ALA A 270 14.69 8.56 -3.71
CA ALA A 270 14.31 9.70 -4.55
C ALA A 270 13.93 9.26 -5.98
N LEU A 271 14.59 8.23 -6.52
CA LEU A 271 14.33 7.74 -7.88
C LEU A 271 12.92 7.15 -8.02
N ALA A 272 12.30 6.63 -6.96
CA ALA A 272 10.92 6.15 -7.02
C ALA A 272 9.93 7.28 -7.32
N PHE A 273 10.18 8.48 -6.79
CA PHE A 273 9.37 9.67 -7.08
C PHE A 273 9.62 10.19 -8.50
N MET A 274 10.85 10.05 -9.00
CA MET A 274 11.19 10.31 -10.40
C MET A 274 10.63 9.26 -11.36
N ALA A 275 10.32 8.07 -10.88
CA ALA A 275 9.60 7.02 -11.62
C ALA A 275 8.06 7.17 -11.55
N GLY A 276 7.55 8.24 -10.92
CA GLY A 276 6.11 8.54 -10.89
C GLY A 276 5.38 8.21 -9.58
N ALA A 277 6.07 7.74 -8.53
CA ALA A 277 5.46 7.67 -7.20
C ALA A 277 5.12 9.08 -6.68
N ASP A 278 3.99 9.24 -5.99
CA ASP A 278 3.55 10.52 -5.41
C ASP A 278 3.02 10.38 -3.98
N ALA A 279 3.33 9.25 -3.34
CA ALA A 279 2.91 8.95 -2.00
C ALA A 279 3.87 7.97 -1.31
N MET A 280 3.88 7.99 0.02
CA MET A 280 4.75 7.13 0.82
C MET A 280 4.13 6.76 2.17
N LEU A 281 4.36 5.53 2.63
CA LEU A 281 4.10 5.15 4.02
C LEU A 281 5.30 5.57 4.88
N ILE A 282 5.05 6.38 5.92
CA ILE A 282 6.09 6.94 6.79
C ILE A 282 6.05 6.35 8.19
N GLY A 283 7.21 6.34 8.84
CA GLY A 283 7.39 5.70 10.14
C GLY A 283 7.58 4.19 10.02
N GLY A 284 6.96 3.42 10.91
CA GLY A 284 7.11 1.96 10.95
C GLY A 284 6.14 1.18 10.05
N TYR A 285 6.46 -0.09 9.85
CA TYR A 285 5.56 -1.08 9.24
C TYR A 285 5.00 -2.03 10.31
N LEU A 286 4.36 -3.12 9.87
CA LEU A 286 3.74 -4.07 10.80
C LEU A 286 4.77 -4.82 11.66
N THR A 287 5.79 -5.39 11.01
CA THR A 287 6.81 -6.22 11.67
C THR A 287 8.24 -5.80 11.33
N THR A 288 8.40 -4.84 10.42
CA THR A 288 9.70 -4.29 10.02
C THR A 288 9.77 -2.82 10.41
N ARG A 289 10.98 -2.35 10.70
CA ARG A 289 11.22 -0.93 10.99
C ARG A 289 11.33 -0.18 9.67
N GLY A 290 10.70 0.99 9.61
CA GLY A 290 11.05 1.99 8.59
C GLY A 290 12.09 2.96 9.13
N ARG A 291 12.40 3.99 8.35
CA ARG A 291 13.29 5.07 8.78
C ARG A 291 12.54 6.15 9.59
N PRO A 292 13.25 7.02 10.34
CA PRO A 292 12.62 8.11 11.08
C PRO A 292 11.77 9.01 10.17
N PRO A 293 10.53 9.39 10.58
CA PRO A 293 9.64 10.22 9.77
C PRO A 293 10.24 11.57 9.37
N GLU A 294 11.19 12.11 10.12
CA GLU A 294 11.85 13.39 9.82
C GLU A 294 12.67 13.30 8.52
N MET A 295 13.31 12.14 8.27
CA MET A 295 14.02 11.89 7.02
C MET A 295 13.05 11.75 5.84
N ASP A 296 11.85 11.22 6.09
CA ASP A 296 10.79 11.15 5.09
C ASP A 296 10.27 12.54 4.73
N THR A 297 10.00 13.37 5.74
CA THR A 297 9.56 14.75 5.54
C THR A 297 10.57 15.54 4.73
N ALA A 298 11.86 15.49 5.11
CA ALA A 298 12.93 16.16 4.38
C ALA A 298 13.02 15.71 2.91
N LEU A 299 13.02 14.39 2.66
CA LEU A 299 13.01 13.87 1.28
C LEU A 299 11.81 14.39 0.49
N THR A 300 10.62 14.37 1.08
CA THR A 300 9.40 14.78 0.35
C THR A 300 9.36 16.28 0.05
N GLU A 301 10.02 17.10 0.86
CA GLU A 301 10.16 18.53 0.61
C GLU A 301 11.11 18.78 -0.56
N GLU A 302 12.27 18.13 -0.58
CA GLU A 302 13.23 18.19 -1.70
C GLU A 302 12.58 17.73 -3.01
N ILE A 303 11.84 16.61 -2.99
CA ILE A 303 11.13 16.09 -4.16
C ILE A 303 10.07 17.07 -4.65
N ARG A 304 9.32 17.71 -3.74
CA ARG A 304 8.34 18.74 -4.14
C ARG A 304 9.02 19.94 -4.79
N GLN A 305 10.18 20.35 -4.29
CA GLN A 305 10.94 21.45 -4.92
C GLN A 305 11.42 21.04 -6.31
N LEU A 306 11.97 19.84 -6.45
CA LEU A 306 12.40 19.31 -7.74
C LEU A 306 11.25 19.28 -8.77
N TRP A 307 10.07 18.81 -8.36
CA TRP A 307 8.89 18.83 -9.24
C TRP A 307 8.44 20.23 -9.63
N LYS A 308 8.57 21.24 -8.76
CA LYS A 308 8.26 22.64 -9.13
C LYS A 308 9.16 23.11 -10.26
N GLU A 309 10.47 22.93 -10.13
CA GLU A 309 11.44 23.33 -11.16
C GLU A 309 11.10 22.67 -12.51
N MET A 310 10.68 21.41 -12.50
CA MET A 310 10.30 20.67 -13.70
C MET A 310 8.94 21.05 -14.29
N SER A 311 8.04 21.64 -13.50
CA SER A 311 6.69 22.04 -13.94
C SER A 311 6.63 23.47 -14.49
N HIS A 312 7.73 24.21 -14.43
CA HIS A 312 7.84 25.60 -14.89
C HIS A 312 8.42 25.72 -16.32
N HIS A 313 8.46 24.63 -17.07
CA HIS A 313 8.80 24.56 -18.50
C HIS A 313 7.66 23.88 -19.26
#